data_AF-A0A7K4LIM7-F1
#
_entry.id   AF-A0A7K4LIM7-F1
#
_cell.length_a   1.000
_cell.length_b   1.000
_cell.length_c   1.000
_cell.angle_alpha   90.00
_cell.angle_beta   90.00
_cell.angle_gamma   90.00
#
_symmetry.space_group_name_H-M   'P 1'
#
loop_
_entity.id
_entity.type
_entity.pdbx_description
1 polymer ?
#
loop_
_entity_poly.entity_id
_entity_poly.type
_entity_poly.pdbx_seq_one_letter_code
_entity_poly.pdbx_strand_id
1 'polypeptide(L)'
;GVRGEGNETNNLVITWQPLPPGDWNAPELQYRVQWRPRGTEAPGGGWHEATVTAPPVVVGGTPTFSPYELRVQALNPAGKGPEPAVVLGYSGED
;
A
#
# COMPACT_ATOMS: atom_id res chain seq x y z
N GLY A 1 -9.64 3.45 -5.65
CA GLY A 1 -9.44 3.10 -4.23
C GLY A 1 -8.21 2.21 -4.09
N VAL A 2 -7.70 2.02 -2.87
CA VAL A 2 -6.63 1.05 -2.57
C VAL A 2 -7.22 -0.34 -2.44
N ARG A 3 -6.54 -1.36 -2.98
CA ARG A 3 -6.93 -2.79 -2.93
C ARG A 3 -5.68 -3.63 -2.66
N GLY A 4 -5.81 -4.73 -1.93
CA GLY A 4 -4.75 -5.71 -1.76
C GLY A 4 -5.29 -7.11 -1.90
N GLU A 5 -4.85 -7.82 -2.92
CA GLU A 5 -5.28 -9.18 -3.25
C GLU A 5 -4.09 -9.95 -3.77
N GLY A 6 -3.83 -11.14 -3.23
CA GLY A 6 -2.83 -12.02 -3.81
C GLY A 6 -3.33 -12.65 -5.10
N ASN A 7 -2.39 -12.91 -6.00
CA ASN A 7 -2.61 -13.66 -7.24
C ASN A 7 -1.73 -14.91 -7.33
N GLU A 8 -0.91 -15.15 -6.30
CA GLU A 8 -0.14 -16.37 -6.09
C GLU A 8 -0.24 -16.75 -4.60
N THR A 9 -0.05 -18.02 -4.28
CA THR A 9 -0.23 -18.59 -2.93
C THR A 9 0.41 -17.75 -1.82
N ASN A 10 1.63 -17.23 -2.02
CA ASN A 10 2.39 -16.53 -0.99
C ASN A 10 2.68 -15.08 -1.32
N ASN A 11 1.74 -14.39 -1.97
CA ASN A 11 1.89 -12.97 -2.21
C ASN A 11 0.68 -12.12 -1.83
N LEU A 12 0.92 -10.83 -1.71
CA LEU A 12 -0.08 -9.77 -1.60
C LEU A 12 0.24 -8.72 -2.66
N VAL A 13 -0.70 -8.47 -3.58
CA VAL A 13 -0.54 -7.43 -4.62
C VAL A 13 -1.36 -6.21 -4.23
N ILE A 14 -0.66 -5.12 -3.88
CA ILE A 14 -1.26 -3.85 -3.47
C ILE A 14 -1.39 -2.95 -4.70
N THR A 15 -2.61 -2.57 -5.03
CA THR A 15 -2.97 -1.73 -6.19
C THR A 15 -3.78 -0.52 -5.76
N TRP A 16 -3.69 0.55 -6.55
CA TRP A 16 -4.51 1.76 -6.40
C TRP A 16 -4.64 2.45 -7.76
N GLN A 17 -5.57 3.40 -7.85
CA GLN A 17 -5.65 4.29 -9.01
C GLN A 17 -4.67 5.45 -8.82
N PRO A 18 -3.69 5.66 -9.72
CA PRO A 18 -2.83 6.83 -9.65
C PRO A 18 -3.62 8.12 -9.83
N LEU A 19 -3.21 9.17 -9.11
CA LEU A 19 -3.71 10.53 -9.32
C LEU A 19 -3.30 11.01 -10.73
N PRO A 20 -4.19 11.69 -11.47
CA PRO A 20 -3.82 12.32 -12.72
C PRO A 20 -2.85 13.50 -12.46
N PRO A 21 -1.97 13.87 -13.41
CA PRO A 21 -1.01 14.96 -13.24
C PRO A 21 -1.60 16.29 -12.76
N GLY A 22 -2.84 16.60 -13.15
CA GLY A 22 -3.54 17.81 -12.69
C GLY A 22 -3.75 17.89 -11.17
N ASP A 23 -3.77 16.75 -10.48
CA ASP A 23 -3.97 16.66 -9.03
C ASP A 23 -2.66 16.57 -8.24
N TRP A 24 -1.51 16.49 -8.92
CA TRP A 24 -0.20 16.32 -8.25
C TRP A 24 0.23 17.57 -7.50
N ASN A 25 -0.22 18.74 -7.96
CA ASN A 25 0.24 20.05 -7.49
C ASN A 25 1.77 20.20 -7.52
N ALA A 26 2.44 19.42 -8.38
CA ALA A 26 3.89 19.34 -8.50
C ALA A 26 4.28 18.69 -9.84
N PRO A 27 5.53 18.87 -10.33
CA PRO A 27 6.02 18.20 -11.53
C PRO A 27 6.13 16.68 -11.39
N GLU A 28 6.26 16.18 -10.17
CA GLU A 28 6.43 14.77 -9.85
C GLU A 28 5.56 14.35 -8.66
N LEU A 29 5.20 13.07 -8.65
CA LEU A 29 4.44 12.45 -7.57
C LEU A 29 4.97 11.04 -7.32
N GLN A 30 5.13 10.70 -6.04
CA GLN A 30 5.41 9.35 -5.55
C GLN A 30 4.31 8.90 -4.61
N TYR A 31 4.31 7.62 -4.27
CA TYR A 31 3.37 7.01 -3.35
C TYR A 31 4.15 6.26 -2.27
N ARG A 32 3.86 6.61 -1.00
CA ARG A 32 4.24 5.78 0.15
C ARG A 32 3.18 4.72 0.34
N VAL A 33 3.53 3.47 0.06
CA VAL A 33 2.69 2.30 0.26
C VAL A 33 3.10 1.65 1.57
N GLN A 34 2.13 1.39 2.45
CA GLN A 34 2.39 0.74 3.74
C GLN A 34 1.45 -0.43 3.95
N TRP A 35 1.98 -1.51 4.52
CA TRP A 35 1.22 -2.71 4.84
C TRP A 35 1.68 -3.35 6.16
N ARG A 36 0.79 -4.08 6.82
CA ARG A 36 1.09 -4.92 7.99
C ARG A 36 0.04 -6.02 8.16
N PRO A 37 0.34 -7.15 8.80
CA PRO A 37 -0.69 -8.11 9.22
C PRO A 37 -1.73 -7.41 10.12
N ARG A 38 -3.01 -7.70 9.90
CA ARG A 38 -4.10 -7.11 10.68
C ARG A 38 -3.92 -7.40 12.18
N GLY A 39 -4.12 -6.37 13.01
CA GLY A 39 -4.02 -6.50 14.47
C GLY A 39 -2.58 -6.51 15.01
N THR A 40 -1.59 -6.09 14.21
CA THR A 40 -0.21 -5.96 14.69
C THR A 40 -0.06 -4.78 15.65
N GLU A 41 0.32 -5.08 16.90
CA GLU A 41 0.63 -4.12 17.96
C GLU A 41 2.15 -4.10 18.23
N ALA A 42 2.88 -3.27 17.49
CA ALA A 42 4.31 -3.05 17.67
C ALA A 42 4.60 -1.55 17.88
N PRO A 43 5.73 -1.16 18.49
CA PRO A 43 6.16 0.24 18.53
C PRO A 43 6.19 0.84 17.11
N GLY A 44 5.52 1.98 16.90
CA GLY A 44 5.37 2.58 15.56
C GLY A 44 4.36 1.88 14.65
N GLY A 45 3.57 0.94 15.17
CA GLY A 45 2.51 0.24 14.46
C GLY A 45 2.95 -0.94 13.60
N GLY A 46 4.25 -1.26 13.51
CA GLY A 46 4.72 -2.44 12.75
C GLY A 46 4.44 -2.36 11.24
N TRP A 47 4.32 -1.15 10.69
CA TRP A 47 4.12 -0.96 9.25
C TRP A 47 5.41 -1.23 8.48
N HIS A 48 5.33 -2.10 7.48
CA HIS A 48 6.28 -2.14 6.38
C HIS A 48 5.96 -1.02 5.38
N GLU A 49 6.95 -0.57 4.61
CA GLU A 49 6.74 0.48 3.62
C GLU A 49 7.62 0.36 2.37
N ALA A 50 7.11 0.93 1.28
CA ALA A 50 7.85 1.18 0.04
C ALA A 50 7.42 2.53 -0.55
N THR A 51 8.35 3.21 -1.23
CA THR A 51 8.06 4.42 -2.01
C THR A 51 8.21 4.11 -3.48
N VAL A 52 7.13 4.30 -4.26
CA VAL A 52 7.09 3.96 -5.69
C VAL A 52 6.38 5.05 -6.49
N THR A 53 6.61 5.11 -7.80
CA THR A 53 5.95 6.08 -8.70
C THR A 53 4.63 5.56 -9.29
N ALA A 54 4.41 4.25 -9.26
CA ALA A 54 3.23 3.61 -9.84
C ALA A 54 2.87 2.29 -9.12
N PRO A 55 1.60 1.83 -9.20
CA PRO A 55 1.21 0.49 -8.80
C PRO A 55 1.66 -0.57 -9.83
N PRO A 56 1.70 -1.86 -9.45
CA PRO A 56 1.46 -2.40 -8.11
C PRO A 56 2.70 -2.40 -7.21
N VAL A 57 2.50 -2.65 -5.92
CA VAL A 57 3.53 -3.18 -5.01
C VAL A 57 3.23 -4.66 -4.73
N VAL A 58 4.20 -5.53 -4.98
CA VAL A 58 4.08 -6.98 -4.73
C VAL A 58 4.88 -7.34 -3.48
N VAL A 59 4.21 -7.90 -2.48
CA VAL A 59 4.82 -8.39 -1.25
C VAL A 59 4.84 -9.92 -1.32
N GLY A 60 6.03 -10.51 -1.40
CA GLY A 60 6.20 -11.96 -1.40
C GLY A 60 6.45 -12.54 0.00
N GLY A 61 6.38 -13.87 0.11
CA GLY A 61 6.63 -14.59 1.36
C GLY A 61 5.54 -14.38 2.41
N THR A 62 4.33 -14.01 2.00
CA THR A 62 3.20 -13.84 2.92
C THR A 62 2.61 -15.20 3.27
N PRO A 63 2.05 -15.39 4.49
CA PRO A 63 1.19 -16.53 4.76
C PRO A 63 -0.02 -16.52 3.81
N THR A 64 -0.62 -17.66 3.54
CA THR A 64 -1.77 -17.77 2.63
C THR A 64 -3.03 -17.16 3.28
N PHE A 65 -3.93 -16.62 2.46
CA PHE A 65 -5.26 -16.10 2.82
C PHE A 65 -5.28 -15.28 4.13
N SER A 66 -4.28 -14.44 4.33
CA SER A 66 -4.06 -13.73 5.59
C SER A 66 -4.45 -12.25 5.45
N PRO A 67 -5.15 -11.68 6.44
CA PRO A 67 -5.60 -10.29 6.38
C PRO A 67 -4.46 -9.30 6.63
N TYR A 68 -4.39 -8.27 5.79
CA TYR A 68 -3.45 -7.15 5.89
C TYR A 68 -4.18 -5.82 5.97
N GLU A 69 -3.68 -4.92 6.80
CA GLU A 69 -4.03 -3.51 6.77
C GLU A 69 -3.11 -2.79 5.79
N LEU A 70 -3.69 -1.95 4.94
CA LEU A 70 -3.00 -1.26 3.85
C LEU A 70 -3.31 0.22 3.87
N ARG A 71 -2.35 1.05 3.46
CA ARG A 71 -2.59 2.46 3.16
C ARG A 71 -1.61 2.97 2.12
N VAL A 72 -2.07 3.92 1.30
CA VAL A 72 -1.27 4.56 0.25
C VAL A 72 -1.40 6.07 0.38
N GLN A 73 -0.28 6.76 0.53
CA GLN A 73 -0.22 8.22 0.67
C GLN A 73 0.56 8.83 -0.48
N ALA A 74 -0.01 9.85 -1.12
CA ALA A 74 0.66 10.66 -2.13
C ALA A 74 1.81 11.46 -1.49
N LEU A 75 2.96 11.51 -2.15
CA LEU A 75 4.14 12.28 -1.76
C LEU A 75 4.55 13.18 -2.93
N ASN A 76 4.76 14.46 -2.68
CA ASN A 76 5.35 15.39 -3.63
C ASN A 76 6.44 16.23 -2.94
N PRO A 77 7.16 17.13 -3.65
CA PRO A 77 8.20 17.95 -3.03
C PRO A 77 7.72 18.87 -1.90
N ALA A 78 6.43 19.21 -1.83
CA ALA A 78 5.87 19.97 -0.71
C ALA A 78 5.62 19.08 0.54
N GLY A 79 5.63 17.76 0.37
CA GLY A 79 5.57 16.79 1.45
C GLY A 79 4.51 15.71 1.24
N LYS A 80 3.89 15.29 2.34
CA LYS A 80 2.86 14.25 2.36
C LYS A 80 1.50 14.85 2.00
N GLY A 81 0.74 14.13 1.19
CA GLY A 81 -0.69 14.39 1.01
C GLY A 81 -1.49 14.08 2.29
N PRO A 82 -2.83 14.16 2.23
CA PRO A 82 -3.71 13.87 3.35
C PRO A 82 -3.44 12.51 4.01
N GLU A 83 -3.77 12.36 5.29
CA GLU A 83 -3.64 11.07 5.97
C GLU A 83 -4.55 10.03 5.28
N PRO A 84 -4.00 8.91 4.82
CA PRO A 84 -4.77 7.92 4.09
C PRO A 84 -5.66 7.08 5.02
N ALA A 85 -6.81 6.65 4.51
CA ALA A 85 -7.60 5.63 5.17
C ALA A 85 -6.86 4.28 5.20
N VAL A 86 -7.04 3.53 6.29
CA VAL A 86 -6.60 2.13 6.36
C VAL A 86 -7.67 1.26 5.70
N VAL A 87 -7.26 0.41 4.77
CA VAL A 87 -8.12 -0.56 4.10
C VAL A 87 -7.66 -1.98 4.39
N LEU A 88 -8.57 -2.94 4.29
CA LEU A 88 -8.27 -4.36 4.47
C LEU A 88 -7.99 -5.00 3.10
N GLY A 89 -6.96 -5.83 3.03
CA GLY A 89 -6.67 -6.72 1.90
C GLY A 89 -6.28 -8.12 2.38
N TYR A 90 -6.10 -9.03 1.44
CA TYR A 90 -5.81 -10.44 1.73
C TYR A 90 -4.68 -10.94 0.83
N SER A 91 -3.73 -11.68 1.39
CA SER A 91 -2.75 -12.44 0.60
C SER A 91 -3.43 -13.58 -0.15
N GLY A 92 -2.72 -14.12 -1.13
CA GLY A 92 -3.24 -15.11 -2.05
C GLY A 92 -3.58 -16.43 -1.37
N GLU A 93 -4.41 -17.19 -2.06
CA GLU A 93 -4.79 -18.55 -1.72
C GLU A 93 -4.18 -19.53 -2.74
N ASP A 94 -4.23 -20.82 -2.41
CA ASP A 94 -3.80 -21.92 -3.28
C ASP A 94 -4.73 -22.07 -4.50
#